data_AF-A0A8J6MZM5-F1
#
_entry.id   AF-A0A8J6MZM5-F1
#
_cell.length_a   1.000
_cell.length_b   1.000
_cell.length_c   1.000
_cell.angle_alpha   90.00
_cell.angle_beta   90.00
_cell.angle_gamma   90.00
#
_symmetry.space_group_name_H-M   'P 1'
#
loop_
_entity.id
_entity.type
_entity.pdbx_description
1 polymer ?
#
loop_
_entity_poly.entity_id
_entity_poly.type
_entity_poly.pdbx_seq_one_letter_code
_entity_poly.pdbx_strand_id
1 'polypeptide(L)'
;MNVTIVWINMLPNDSDVTAKDSAINLSDKSIQHFYDPDKLSGKAIAESVGWKDKVAWDIYLFYIAGAEWIEDPPIPDAWMHQLSENWADREHFRTGEYLAEELYSTVKALLETGCLK
;
A
#
# COMPACT_ATOMS: atom_id res chain seq x y z
N MET A 1 15.13 9.32 -5.75
CA MET A 1 13.85 8.69 -5.40
C MET A 1 14.06 8.05 -4.05
N ASN A 2 13.27 8.42 -3.04
CA ASN A 2 13.37 7.82 -1.71
C ASN A 2 12.21 6.82 -1.58
N VAL A 3 12.49 5.66 -1.00
CA VAL A 3 11.48 4.64 -0.72
C VAL A 3 11.36 4.52 0.78
N THR A 4 10.14 4.51 1.30
CA THR A 4 9.88 4.23 2.71
C THR A 4 9.18 2.89 2.80
N ILE A 5 9.66 2.03 3.69
CA ILE A 5 9.07 0.72 3.96
C ILE A 5 8.68 0.69 5.44
N VAL A 6 7.40 0.43 5.69
CA VAL A 6 6.86 0.25 7.03
C VAL A 6 6.54 -1.23 7.20
N TRP A 7 7.24 -1.89 8.11
CA TRP A 7 7.05 -3.31 8.42
C TRP A 7 5.94 -3.44 9.47
N ILE A 8 4.84 -4.09 9.11
CA ILE A 8 3.66 -4.28 9.97
C ILE A 8 3.51 -5.75 10.39
N ASN A 9 3.02 -5.99 11.61
CA ASN A 9 2.75 -7.35 12.07
C ASN A 9 1.39 -7.85 11.56
N MET A 10 1.32 -8.47 10.38
CA MET A 10 0.04 -8.98 9.85
C MET A 10 -0.21 -10.44 10.20
N LEU A 11 0.81 -11.28 10.08
CA LEU A 11 0.76 -12.71 10.35
C LEU A 11 1.29 -13.04 11.75
N PRO A 12 0.94 -14.22 12.32
CA PRO A 12 1.32 -14.59 13.69
C PRO A 12 2.82 -14.58 13.99
N ASN A 13 3.67 -14.75 12.97
CA ASN A 13 5.12 -14.81 13.11
C ASN A 13 5.82 -13.49 12.76
N ASP A 14 5.08 -12.44 12.45
CA ASP A 14 5.67 -11.14 12.17
C ASP A 14 6.17 -10.49 13.46
N SER A 15 7.39 -9.95 13.42
CA SER A 15 8.09 -9.38 14.56
C SER A 15 9.14 -8.37 14.10
N ASP A 16 9.74 -7.64 15.03
CA ASP A 16 10.86 -6.75 14.71
C ASP A 16 12.07 -7.52 14.20
N VAL A 17 12.27 -8.76 14.66
CA VAL A 17 13.34 -9.67 14.22
C VAL A 17 13.11 -10.06 12.76
N THR A 18 11.94 -10.59 12.40
CA THR A 18 11.66 -11.01 11.01
C THR A 18 11.60 -9.81 10.05
N ALA A 19 11.18 -8.64 10.52
CA ALA A 19 11.25 -7.39 9.77
C ALA A 19 12.70 -6.97 9.47
N LYS A 20 13.59 -7.02 10.47
CA LYS A 20 15.02 -6.73 10.30
C LYS A 20 15.68 -7.72 9.33
N ASP A 21 15.38 -9.01 9.46
CA ASP A 21 15.91 -10.04 8.55
C ASP A 21 15.47 -9.79 7.11
N SER A 22 14.21 -9.39 6.90
CA SER A 22 13.68 -9.04 5.58
C SER A 22 14.33 -7.77 5.02
N ALA A 23 14.56 -6.76 5.87
CA ALA A 23 15.18 -5.49 5.48
C ALA A 23 16.62 -5.63 4.98
N ILE A 24 17.37 -6.66 5.39
CA ILE A 24 18.74 -6.92 4.89
C ILE A 24 18.75 -7.08 3.37
N ASN A 25 17.69 -7.66 2.79
CA ASN A 25 17.56 -7.86 1.35
C ASN A 25 17.22 -6.57 0.58
N LEU A 26 16.93 -5.48 1.28
CA LEU A 26 16.50 -4.18 0.74
C LEU A 26 17.42 -3.05 1.26
N SER A 27 18.73 -3.20 1.07
CA SER A 27 19.76 -2.37 1.73
C SER A 27 20.22 -1.13 0.95
N ASP A 28 19.45 -0.67 -0.05
CA ASP A 28 19.79 0.56 -0.77
C ASP A 28 19.68 1.79 0.16
N LYS A 29 20.64 2.72 0.06
CA LYS A 29 20.72 3.91 0.93
C LYS A 29 19.52 4.86 0.80
N SER A 30 18.77 4.77 -0.29
CA SER A 30 17.55 5.54 -0.52
C SER A 30 16.32 4.95 0.16
N ILE A 31 16.44 3.76 0.76
CA ILE A 31 15.37 3.07 1.48
C ILE A 31 15.45 3.43 2.97
N GLN A 32 14.35 3.95 3.50
CA GLN A 32 14.15 4.14 4.94
C GLN A 32 13.18 3.10 5.47
N HIS A 33 13.56 2.42 6.56
CA HIS A 33 12.74 1.39 7.18
C HIS A 33 12.18 1.86 8.51
N PHE A 34 10.90 1.57 8.74
CA PHE A 34 10.20 1.77 10.00
C PHE A 34 9.51 0.48 10.42
N TYR A 35 9.32 0.28 11.71
CA TYR A 35 8.61 -0.87 12.26
C TYR A 35 7.35 -0.38 12.98
N ASP A 36 6.21 -0.99 12.67
CA ASP A 36 4.88 -0.62 13.15
C ASP A 36 4.17 -1.88 13.69
N PRO A 37 4.43 -2.25 14.96
CA PRO A 37 3.82 -3.44 15.56
C PRO A 37 2.30 -3.29 15.77
N ASP A 38 1.82 -2.05 15.86
CA ASP A 38 0.42 -1.71 16.16
C ASP A 38 -0.44 -1.57 14.90
N LYS A 39 0.17 -1.75 13.72
CA LYS A 39 -0.47 -1.70 12.40
C LYS A 39 -1.14 -0.35 12.12
N LEU A 40 -0.60 0.74 12.69
CA LEU A 40 -1.15 2.09 12.56
C LEU A 40 -1.23 2.52 11.09
N SER A 41 -0.17 2.24 10.33
CA SER A 41 -0.12 2.53 8.90
C SER A 41 -1.21 1.79 8.12
N GLY A 42 -1.35 0.48 8.33
CA GLY A 42 -2.39 -0.32 7.69
C GLY A 42 -3.82 0.09 8.09
N LYS A 43 -4.03 0.55 9.34
CA LYS A 43 -5.32 1.11 9.79
C LYS A 43 -5.64 2.43 9.11
N ALA A 44 -4.68 3.36 9.04
CA ALA A 44 -4.87 4.65 8.39
C ALA A 44 -5.20 4.50 6.90
N ILE A 45 -4.52 3.58 6.21
CA ILE A 45 -4.83 3.23 4.82
C ILE A 45 -6.23 2.58 4.70
N ALA A 46 -6.60 1.70 5.62
CA ALA A 46 -7.94 1.10 5.61
C ALA A 46 -9.02 2.20 5.73
N GLU A 47 -8.82 3.18 6.61
CA GLU A 47 -9.73 4.30 6.76
C GLU A 47 -9.83 5.16 5.49
N SER A 48 -8.72 5.43 4.79
CA SER A 48 -8.71 6.25 3.57
C SER A 48 -9.47 5.61 2.39
N VAL A 49 -9.65 4.28 2.39
CA VAL A 49 -10.47 3.54 1.42
C VAL A 49 -11.84 3.08 1.98
N GLY A 50 -12.23 3.57 3.16
CA GLY A 50 -13.54 3.32 3.76
C GLY A 50 -13.69 2.01 4.55
N TRP A 51 -12.61 1.27 4.78
CA TRP A 51 -12.58 0.01 5.53
C TRP A 51 -12.44 0.23 7.05
N LYS A 52 -13.53 0.68 7.68
CA LYS A 52 -13.57 0.96 9.12
C LYS A 52 -13.21 -0.25 10.00
N ASP A 53 -12.37 -0.01 11.01
CA ASP A 53 -11.91 -1.03 11.98
C ASP A 53 -11.19 -2.23 11.32
N LYS A 54 -10.57 -2.00 10.16
CA LYS A 54 -9.76 -3.00 9.43
C LYS A 54 -8.31 -2.57 9.37
N VAL A 55 -7.50 -3.47 8.82
CA VAL A 55 -6.10 -3.21 8.50
C VAL A 55 -5.95 -3.54 7.03
N ALA A 56 -5.54 -2.55 6.24
CA ALA A 56 -5.27 -2.75 4.83
C ALA A 56 -3.91 -3.45 4.67
N TRP A 57 -3.94 -4.54 3.91
CA TRP A 57 -2.79 -5.36 3.51
C TRP A 57 -3.15 -6.02 2.17
N ASP A 58 -2.16 -6.50 1.42
CA ASP A 58 -2.34 -6.97 0.04
C ASP A 58 -3.13 -5.98 -0.84
N ILE A 59 -2.72 -4.71 -0.77
CA ILE A 59 -3.34 -3.58 -1.46
C ILE A 59 -2.29 -2.76 -2.21
N TYR A 60 -2.65 -2.24 -3.37
CA TYR A 60 -1.86 -1.34 -4.20
C TYR A 60 -2.60 -0.02 -4.33
N LEU A 61 -1.90 1.09 -4.07
CA LEU A 61 -2.46 2.43 -4.00
C LEU A 61 -1.67 3.34 -4.93
N PHE A 62 -2.37 4.16 -5.71
CA PHE A 62 -1.77 5.14 -6.61
C PHE A 62 -2.14 6.54 -6.13
N TYR A 63 -1.13 7.40 -6.09
CA TYR A 63 -1.25 8.81 -5.75
C TYR A 63 -0.56 9.62 -6.84
N ILE A 64 -1.26 10.58 -7.43
CA ILE A 64 -0.68 11.52 -8.40
C ILE A 64 0.35 12.44 -7.73
N ALA A 65 1.21 13.07 -8.53
CA ALA A 65 2.15 14.04 -7.98
C ALA A 65 1.41 15.21 -7.32
N GLY A 66 1.94 15.64 -6.17
CA GLY A 66 1.33 16.70 -5.36
C GLY A 66 0.35 16.20 -4.32
N ALA A 67 0.07 14.89 -4.23
CA ALA A 67 -0.64 14.32 -3.09
C ALA A 67 0.17 14.55 -1.80
N GLU A 68 -0.44 15.22 -0.82
CA GLU A 68 0.18 15.56 0.45
C GLU A 68 -0.21 14.56 1.53
N TRP A 69 0.79 14.09 2.29
CA TRP A 69 0.64 13.19 3.42
C TRP A 69 0.94 13.99 4.68
N ILE A 70 -0.10 14.50 5.34
CA ILE A 70 0.02 15.38 6.51
C ILE A 70 -0.27 14.57 7.78
N GLU A 71 -1.53 14.56 8.24
CA GLU A 71 -1.96 13.81 9.42
C GLU A 71 -2.45 12.41 9.02
N ASP A 72 -3.28 12.34 7.98
CA ASP A 72 -3.82 11.10 7.43
C ASP A 72 -3.34 10.88 5.98
N PRO A 73 -3.29 9.63 5.49
CA PRO A 73 -3.08 9.36 4.07
C PRO A 73 -4.19 10.02 3.24
N PRO A 74 -3.87 10.67 2.12
CA PRO A 74 -4.90 11.15 1.21
C PRO A 74 -5.71 9.96 0.65
N ILE A 75 -6.87 10.25 0.07
CA ILE A 75 -7.61 9.23 -0.68
C ILE A 75 -6.79 8.91 -1.95
N PRO A 76 -6.51 7.64 -2.24
CA PRO A 76 -5.78 7.25 -3.45
C PRO A 76 -6.60 7.57 -4.71
N ASP A 77 -5.93 8.02 -5.76
CA ASP A 77 -6.55 8.28 -7.07
C ASP A 77 -7.04 7.00 -7.74
N ALA A 78 -6.33 5.89 -7.50
CA ALA A 78 -6.72 4.56 -7.91
C ALA A 78 -6.12 3.52 -6.96
N TRP A 79 -6.79 2.38 -6.80
CA TRP A 79 -6.32 1.31 -5.93
C TRP A 79 -6.98 -0.03 -6.24
N MET A 80 -6.34 -1.11 -5.82
CA MET A 80 -6.79 -2.49 -6.00
C MET A 80 -6.24 -3.36 -4.87
N HIS A 81 -6.95 -4.42 -4.50
CA HIS A 81 -6.53 -5.32 -3.43
C HIS A 81 -6.78 -6.80 -3.76
N GLN A 82 -6.14 -7.67 -2.98
CA GLN A 82 -6.23 -9.13 -3.13
C GLN A 82 -6.99 -9.81 -1.98
N LEU A 83 -7.60 -9.02 -1.11
CA LEU A 83 -8.43 -9.48 0.00
C LEU A 83 -9.79 -10.00 -0.49
N SER A 84 -10.07 -11.29 -0.29
CA SER A 84 -11.33 -11.97 -0.66
C SER A 84 -12.44 -11.84 0.39
N GLU A 85 -12.16 -11.09 1.46
CA GLU A 85 -13.02 -10.90 2.60
C GLU A 85 -14.24 -10.04 2.26
N ASN A 86 -15.39 -10.36 2.87
CA ASN A 86 -16.65 -9.66 2.59
C ASN A 86 -16.66 -8.18 3.00
N TRP A 87 -15.69 -7.73 3.81
CA TRP A 87 -15.58 -6.33 4.23
C TRP A 87 -14.75 -5.49 3.25
N ALA A 88 -13.99 -6.11 2.36
CA ALA A 88 -13.19 -5.43 1.36
C ALA A 88 -14.02 -5.19 0.09
N ASP A 89 -13.71 -4.12 -0.63
CA ASP A 89 -14.54 -3.68 -1.76
C ASP A 89 -14.39 -4.60 -2.98
N ARG A 90 -15.46 -5.29 -3.36
CA ARG A 90 -15.43 -6.21 -4.50
C ARG A 90 -15.13 -5.51 -5.83
N GLU A 91 -15.41 -4.22 -5.97
CA GLU A 91 -15.12 -3.47 -7.20
C GLU A 91 -13.60 -3.33 -7.42
N HIS A 92 -12.83 -3.29 -6.32
CA HIS A 92 -11.38 -3.14 -6.31
C HIS A 92 -10.61 -4.46 -6.15
N PHE A 93 -11.32 -5.59 -6.01
CA PHE A 93 -10.71 -6.90 -5.90
C PHE A 93 -10.08 -7.35 -7.23
N ARG A 94 -8.77 -7.63 -7.23
CA ARG A 94 -8.01 -8.14 -8.38
C ARG A 94 -6.98 -9.16 -7.92
N THR A 95 -6.84 -10.27 -8.64
CA THR A 95 -5.83 -11.30 -8.36
C THR A 95 -5.28 -11.91 -9.65
N GLY A 96 -4.14 -12.61 -9.57
CA GLY A 96 -3.54 -13.28 -10.72
C GLY A 96 -3.20 -12.32 -11.87
N GLU A 97 -3.45 -12.74 -13.10
CA GLU A 97 -3.17 -11.95 -14.31
C GLU A 97 -4.00 -10.65 -14.35
N TYR A 98 -5.24 -10.68 -13.85
CA TYR A 98 -6.10 -9.49 -13.79
C TYR A 98 -5.53 -8.38 -12.89
N LEU A 99 -4.81 -8.74 -11.82
CA LEU A 99 -4.12 -7.75 -11.00
C LEU A 99 -2.99 -7.08 -11.79
N ALA A 100 -2.16 -7.87 -12.48
CA ALA A 100 -1.05 -7.33 -13.26
C ALA A 100 -1.54 -6.41 -14.39
N GLU A 101 -2.60 -6.82 -15.10
CA GLU A 101 -3.22 -6.03 -16.16
C GLU A 101 -3.82 -4.71 -15.66
N GLU A 102 -4.53 -4.74 -14.53
CA GLU A 102 -5.13 -3.54 -13.92
C GLU A 102 -4.03 -2.58 -13.44
N LEU A 103 -2.99 -3.08 -12.76
CA LEU A 103 -1.85 -2.27 -12.31
C LEU A 103 -1.17 -1.57 -13.49
N TYR A 104 -0.89 -2.30 -14.58
CA TYR A 104 -0.26 -1.74 -15.77
C TYR A 104 -1.14 -0.67 -16.43
N SER A 105 -2.42 -0.98 -16.62
CA SER A 105 -3.37 -0.08 -17.27
C SER A 105 -3.60 1.19 -16.45
N THR A 106 -3.68 1.07 -15.13
CA THR A 106 -3.82 2.19 -14.19
C THR A 106 -2.62 3.12 -14.27
N VAL A 107 -1.39 2.58 -14.17
CA VAL A 107 -0.17 3.39 -14.29
C VAL A 107 -0.13 4.13 -15.62
N LYS A 108 -0.44 3.44 -16.72
CA LYS A 108 -0.45 4.05 -18.05
C LYS A 108 -1.46 5.20 -18.13
N ALA A 109 -2.68 5.02 -17.64
CA ALA A 109 -3.72 6.05 -17.65
C ALA A 109 -3.35 7.27 -16.80
N LEU A 110 -2.75 7.06 -15.62
CA LEU A 110 -2.31 8.13 -14.73
C LEU A 110 -1.14 8.95 -15.31
N LEU A 111 -0.25 8.31 -16.09
CA LEU A 111 0.82 9.02 -16.80
C LEU A 111 0.30 9.81 -18.00
N GLU A 112 -0.66 9.27 -18.76
CA GLU A 112 -1.21 9.90 -19.96
C GLU A 112 -2.08 11.13 -19.67
N THR A 113 -2.75 11.16 -18.51
CA THR A 113 -3.60 12.28 -18.07
C THR A 113 -2.82 13.54 -17.67
N GLY A 114 -1.48 13.52 -17.72
CA GLY A 114 -0.64 14.73 -17.52
C GLY A 114 -0.52 15.19 -16.07
N CYS A 115 -0.95 14.39 -15.10
CA CYS A 115 -0.75 14.63 -13.66
C CYS A 115 0.69 14.33 -13.18
N LEU A 116 1.56 13.85 -14.06
CA LEU A 116 2.97 13.55 -13.80
C LEU A 116 3.81 14.09 -14.97
N LYS A 117 4.03 15.41 -15.03
CA LYS A 117 5.05 16.05 -15.89
C LYS A 117 6.04 16.81 -15.04
#